data_AF-A0A815KH47-F1
#
_entry.id   AF-A0A815KH47-F1
#
_cell.length_a   1.000
_cell.length_b   1.000
_cell.length_c   1.000
_cell.angle_alpha   90.00
_cell.angle_beta   90.00
_cell.angle_gamma   90.00
#
_symmetry.space_group_name_H-M   'P 1'
#
loop_
_entity.id
_entity.type
_entity.pdbx_description
1 polymer ?
#
loop_
_entity_poly.entity_id
_entity_poly.type
_entity_poly.pdbx_seq_one_letter_code
_entity_poly.pdbx_strand_id
1 'polypeptide(L)'
;MSVNDRSLTTSASMNMQGFGNSSAGSNQSDEQVEPASTLSIFSLDMKKHEDIKQMLDSNKENLKLDAMRRVIGMIAKGKDAGDLFPAVVKNVVSKNMEIKKLVYVYLMRYAEEQQDLALLSIATFQRGLKDPNQLIRASALRVLSSIRVPTIVSIMMLAIRESANDMSPYVRKTAANAIAKLYALDPELKDELIVIITKLLADKTIVRIEEKKMIGI
;
A
#
# COMPACT_ATOMS: atom_id res chain seq x y z
N MET A 1 25.73 -46.68 40.62
CA MET A 1 26.01 -46.76 42.06
C MET A 1 25.50 -45.47 42.70
N SER A 2 24.70 -45.63 43.77
CA SER A 2 24.01 -44.62 44.60
C SER A 2 22.98 -43.74 43.88
N VAL A 3 21.66 -43.99 43.92
CA VAL A 3 20.69 -44.32 44.99
C VAL A 3 20.19 -43.09 45.77
N ASN A 4 18.86 -42.99 45.81
CA ASN A 4 17.99 -42.35 46.82
C ASN A 4 17.70 -40.84 46.75
N ASP A 5 16.48 -40.34 47.04
CA ASP A 5 15.23 -41.00 47.44
C ASP A 5 14.01 -40.06 47.21
N ARG A 6 12.85 -40.70 47.25
CA ARG A 6 11.47 -40.20 47.20
C ARG A 6 11.13 -39.23 48.34
N SER A 7 10.11 -38.39 48.14
CA SER A 7 8.88 -38.47 48.95
C SER A 7 7.76 -37.56 48.45
N LEU A 8 6.57 -38.16 48.38
CA LEU A 8 5.24 -37.56 48.27
C LEU A 8 4.87 -36.87 49.60
N THR A 9 4.02 -35.84 49.60
CA THR A 9 2.91 -35.73 50.57
C THR A 9 1.82 -34.73 50.11
N THR A 10 0.62 -35.06 50.55
CA THR A 10 -0.72 -34.55 50.27
C THR A 10 -1.15 -33.50 51.31
N SER A 11 -2.33 -32.89 51.12
CA SER A 11 -3.24 -32.24 52.10
C SER A 11 -3.03 -30.74 52.36
N ALA A 12 -3.98 -29.96 52.85
CA ALA A 12 -5.43 -29.89 52.76
C ALA A 12 -5.79 -28.52 53.39
N SER A 13 -6.91 -27.96 52.96
CA SER A 13 -7.69 -26.83 53.50
C SER A 13 -7.32 -26.26 54.89
N MET A 14 -7.27 -24.92 55.00
CA MET A 14 -7.74 -24.25 56.22
C MET A 14 -8.39 -22.89 55.91
N ASN A 15 -9.59 -22.78 56.47
CA ASN A 15 -10.59 -21.74 56.42
C ASN A 15 -10.25 -20.62 57.41
N MET A 16 -10.57 -19.37 57.07
CA MET A 16 -10.66 -18.27 58.04
C MET A 16 -11.91 -17.43 57.72
N GLN A 17 -12.63 -17.11 58.80
CA GLN A 17 -14.06 -16.83 58.86
C GLN A 17 -14.26 -15.50 59.62
N GLY A 18 -15.31 -14.75 59.27
CA GLY A 18 -15.87 -13.62 60.04
C GLY A 18 -15.39 -12.25 59.56
N PHE A 19 -16.22 -11.23 59.36
CA PHE A 19 -17.45 -10.87 60.06
C PHE A 19 -18.48 -10.22 59.12
N GLY A 20 -19.76 -10.40 59.44
CA GLY A 20 -20.87 -9.83 58.70
C GLY A 20 -21.18 -8.38 59.07
N ASN A 21 -22.07 -7.78 58.28
CA ASN A 21 -23.13 -6.93 58.80
C ASN A 21 -24.30 -6.92 57.82
N SER A 22 -25.51 -7.09 58.35
CA SER A 22 -26.78 -6.99 57.64
C SER A 22 -27.35 -5.59 57.86
N SER A 23 -27.89 -4.96 56.82
CA SER A 23 -28.97 -3.97 56.99
C SER A 23 -29.77 -3.82 55.70
N ALA A 24 -31.08 -3.99 55.85
CA ALA A 24 -32.13 -3.94 54.86
C ALA A 24 -32.39 -2.55 54.28
N GLY A 25 -33.03 -2.49 53.10
CA GLY A 25 -33.60 -1.26 52.55
C GLY A 25 -34.01 -1.37 51.08
N SER A 26 -35.31 -1.55 50.87
CA SER A 26 -36.11 -1.69 49.64
C SER A 26 -36.02 -0.56 48.59
N ASN A 27 -36.02 -0.89 47.29
CA ASN A 27 -37.14 -0.63 46.36
C ASN A 27 -36.79 -0.90 44.88
N GLN A 28 -37.80 -1.37 44.14
CA GLN A 28 -37.84 -1.76 42.73
C GLN A 28 -37.60 -0.59 41.75
N SER A 29 -36.94 -0.89 40.64
CA SER A 29 -37.48 -0.64 39.29
C SER A 29 -36.64 -1.39 38.25
N ASP A 30 -37.30 -2.30 37.55
CA ASP A 30 -36.81 -3.00 36.36
C ASP A 30 -36.29 -2.03 35.30
N GLU A 31 -35.05 -2.20 34.86
CA GLU A 31 -34.68 -1.86 33.48
C GLU A 31 -33.56 -2.80 33.02
N GLN A 32 -33.99 -3.94 32.49
CA GLN A 32 -33.14 -4.78 31.64
C GLN A 32 -32.80 -3.99 30.37
N VAL A 33 -31.54 -3.58 30.22
CA VAL A 33 -31.01 -3.11 28.94
C VAL A 33 -29.67 -3.80 28.65
N GLU A 34 -29.75 -4.94 27.98
CA GLU A 34 -28.77 -5.45 27.02
C GLU A 34 -29.59 -6.13 25.91
N PRO A 35 -29.32 -5.83 24.63
CA PRO A 35 -28.26 -6.60 23.99
C PRO A 35 -27.43 -5.85 22.93
N ALA A 36 -26.10 -5.92 23.11
CA ALA A 36 -25.22 -6.64 22.20
C ALA A 36 -25.24 -6.32 20.69
N SER A 37 -25.48 -5.06 20.29
CA SER A 37 -25.54 -4.68 18.86
C SER A 37 -24.49 -3.66 18.43
N THR A 38 -23.89 -2.91 19.33
CA THR A 38 -22.85 -1.90 19.00
C THR A 38 -21.44 -2.49 18.91
N LEU A 39 -21.13 -3.55 19.66
CA LEU A 39 -19.81 -4.22 19.61
C LEU A 39 -19.68 -5.23 18.45
N SER A 40 -20.82 -5.74 17.95
CA SER A 40 -20.89 -6.70 16.84
C SER A 40 -20.62 -6.04 15.47
N ILE A 41 -20.88 -4.74 15.33
CA ILE A 41 -20.70 -3.99 14.07
C ILE A 41 -19.22 -3.74 13.77
N PHE A 42 -18.40 -3.45 14.80
CA PHE A 42 -16.96 -3.27 14.62
C PHE A 42 -16.22 -4.61 14.38
N SER A 43 -16.72 -5.72 14.95
CA SER A 43 -16.09 -7.05 14.75
C SER A 43 -16.36 -7.67 13.38
N LEU A 44 -17.41 -7.24 12.66
CA LEU A 44 -17.73 -7.72 11.31
C LEU A 44 -16.79 -7.16 10.23
N ASP A 45 -16.24 -5.94 10.40
CA ASP A 45 -15.33 -5.35 9.41
C ASP A 45 -13.91 -5.98 9.49
N MET A 46 -13.46 -6.48 10.65
CA MET A 46 -12.16 -7.15 10.80
C MET A 46 -12.11 -8.57 10.17
N LYS A 47 -13.23 -9.31 10.19
CA LYS A 47 -13.35 -10.61 9.46
C LYS A 47 -13.58 -10.44 7.95
N LYS A 48 -13.85 -9.22 7.49
CA LYS A 48 -14.34 -8.93 6.13
C LYS A 48 -13.26 -8.86 5.05
N HIS A 49 -12.01 -8.99 5.45
CA HIS A 49 -10.86 -8.90 4.55
C HIS A 49 -10.18 -10.24 4.32
N GLU A 50 -10.54 -11.30 5.06
CA GLU A 50 -9.89 -12.60 4.95
C GLU A 50 -10.21 -13.28 3.62
N ASP A 51 -11.44 -13.13 3.13
CA ASP A 51 -11.85 -13.55 1.79
C ASP A 51 -11.08 -12.79 0.70
N ILE A 52 -10.93 -11.47 0.85
CA ILE A 52 -10.19 -10.62 -0.10
C ILE A 52 -8.72 -11.05 -0.13
N LYS A 53 -8.09 -11.29 1.03
CA LYS A 53 -6.71 -11.80 1.10
C LYS A 53 -6.58 -13.13 0.36
N GLN A 54 -7.49 -14.07 0.62
CA GLN A 54 -7.49 -15.38 -0.04
C GLN A 54 -7.68 -15.27 -1.56
N MET A 55 -8.55 -14.36 -2.03
CA MET A 55 -8.75 -14.10 -3.45
C MET A 55 -7.51 -13.48 -4.11
N LEU A 56 -6.80 -12.58 -3.41
CA LEU A 56 -5.54 -11.98 -3.89
C LEU A 56 -4.38 -12.97 -3.96
N ASP A 57 -4.37 -13.97 -3.08
CA ASP A 57 -3.38 -15.05 -3.06
C ASP A 57 -3.70 -16.22 -3.99
N SER A 58 -4.93 -16.30 -4.50
CA SER A 58 -5.34 -17.35 -5.45
C SER A 58 -4.51 -17.33 -6.74
N ASN A 59 -4.30 -18.47 -7.38
CA ASN A 59 -3.65 -18.53 -8.69
C ASN A 59 -4.53 -18.03 -9.86
N LYS A 60 -5.81 -17.78 -9.62
CA LYS A 60 -6.76 -17.36 -10.66
C LYS A 60 -6.75 -15.84 -10.80
N GLU A 61 -6.37 -15.32 -11.98
CA GLU A 61 -6.33 -13.87 -12.23
C GLU A 61 -7.71 -13.20 -12.08
N ASN A 62 -8.80 -13.87 -12.46
CA ASN A 62 -10.15 -13.32 -12.32
C ASN A 62 -10.50 -13.03 -10.85
N LEU A 63 -10.13 -13.93 -9.92
CA LEU A 63 -10.37 -13.72 -8.49
C LEU A 63 -9.54 -12.56 -7.95
N LYS A 64 -8.28 -12.44 -8.38
CA LYS A 64 -7.43 -11.30 -8.03
C LYS A 64 -8.02 -9.98 -8.52
N LEU A 65 -8.52 -9.95 -9.76
CA LEU A 65 -9.11 -8.77 -10.35
C LEU A 65 -10.36 -8.32 -9.58
N ASP A 66 -11.25 -9.25 -9.27
CA ASP A 66 -12.46 -8.95 -8.49
C ASP A 66 -12.12 -8.48 -7.07
N ALA A 67 -11.13 -9.11 -6.42
CA ALA A 67 -10.63 -8.69 -5.13
C ALA A 67 -10.07 -7.26 -5.19
N MET A 68 -9.20 -6.96 -6.17
CA MET A 68 -8.65 -5.61 -6.35
C MET A 68 -9.73 -4.55 -6.59
N ARG A 69 -10.77 -4.86 -7.39
CA ARG A 69 -11.90 -3.95 -7.61
C ARG A 69 -12.66 -3.68 -6.31
N ARG A 70 -12.87 -4.69 -5.46
CA ARG A 70 -13.48 -4.51 -4.14
C ARG A 70 -12.62 -3.64 -3.24
N VAL A 71 -11.30 -3.87 -3.18
CA VAL A 71 -10.37 -3.04 -2.40
C VAL A 71 -10.43 -1.57 -2.81
N ILE A 72 -10.37 -1.26 -4.11
CA ILE A 72 -10.48 0.12 -4.59
C ILE A 72 -11.86 0.70 -4.26
N GLY A 73 -12.94 -0.08 -4.40
CA GLY A 73 -14.28 0.33 -4.02
C GLY A 73 -14.43 0.64 -2.52
N MET A 74 -13.65 -0.02 -1.65
CA MET A 74 -13.60 0.27 -0.22
C MET A 74 -12.89 1.58 0.09
N ILE A 75 -11.73 1.80 -0.55
CA ILE A 75 -10.97 3.04 -0.41
C ILE A 75 -11.79 4.23 -0.91
N ALA A 76 -12.50 4.07 -2.03
CA ALA A 76 -13.40 5.10 -2.56
C ALA A 76 -14.55 5.46 -1.61
N LYS A 77 -14.93 4.54 -0.72
CA LYS A 77 -15.93 4.77 0.35
C LYS A 77 -15.30 5.29 1.66
N GLY A 78 -14.00 5.55 1.68
CA GLY A 78 -13.26 6.00 2.86
C GLY A 78 -13.00 4.91 3.89
N LYS A 79 -13.19 3.63 3.55
CA LYS A 79 -12.84 2.51 4.44
C LYS A 79 -11.34 2.24 4.36
N ASP A 80 -10.74 2.01 5.52
CA ASP A 80 -9.34 1.61 5.60
C ASP A 80 -9.14 0.20 5.05
N ALA A 81 -8.09 0.05 4.25
CA ALA A 81 -7.67 -1.18 3.59
C ALA A 81 -6.15 -1.38 3.73
N GLY A 82 -5.50 -0.71 4.69
CA GLY A 82 -4.06 -0.85 4.96
C GLY A 82 -3.63 -2.29 5.28
N ASP A 83 -4.48 -3.06 5.98
CA ASP A 83 -4.21 -4.47 6.32
C ASP A 83 -4.06 -5.43 5.13
N LEU A 84 -4.45 -4.97 3.93
CA LEU A 84 -4.34 -5.71 2.68
C LEU A 84 -3.03 -5.41 1.93
N PHE A 85 -2.21 -4.50 2.42
CA PHE A 85 -1.03 -4.00 1.71
C PHE A 85 -0.09 -5.11 1.23
N PRO A 86 0.33 -6.09 2.07
CA PRO A 86 1.21 -7.17 1.60
C PRO A 86 0.60 -8.03 0.50
N ALA A 87 -0.70 -8.33 0.60
CA ALA A 87 -1.44 -9.11 -0.38
C ALA A 87 -1.59 -8.36 -1.72
N VAL A 88 -1.78 -7.04 -1.67
CA VAL A 88 -1.87 -6.19 -2.87
C VAL A 88 -0.50 -6.04 -3.54
N VAL A 89 0.55 -5.74 -2.77
CA VAL A 89 1.91 -5.51 -3.30
C VAL A 89 2.48 -6.74 -3.98
N LYS A 90 2.23 -7.94 -3.46
CA LYS A 90 2.63 -9.20 -4.12
C LYS A 90 2.10 -9.31 -5.56
N ASN A 91 0.98 -8.65 -5.87
CA ASN A 91 0.35 -8.68 -7.19
C ASN A 91 0.84 -7.60 -8.16
N VAL A 92 1.80 -6.75 -7.77
CA VAL A 92 2.41 -5.73 -8.65
C VAL A 92 3.08 -6.34 -9.89
N VAL A 93 3.55 -7.58 -9.79
CA VAL A 93 4.20 -8.35 -10.88
C VAL A 93 3.22 -9.14 -11.74
N SER A 94 1.90 -9.04 -11.50
CA SER A 94 0.88 -9.76 -12.28
C SER A 94 0.96 -9.41 -13.77
N LYS A 95 0.62 -10.33 -14.67
CA LYS A 95 0.64 -10.07 -16.13
C LYS A 95 -0.57 -9.25 -16.57
N ASN A 96 -1.66 -9.31 -15.80
CA ASN A 96 -2.89 -8.59 -16.10
C ASN A 96 -2.75 -7.08 -15.89
N MET A 97 -2.99 -6.31 -16.95
CA MET A 97 -2.85 -4.85 -16.95
C MET A 97 -3.90 -4.15 -16.06
N GLU A 98 -5.10 -4.70 -15.92
CA GLU A 98 -6.12 -4.12 -15.04
C GLU A 98 -5.71 -4.26 -13.58
N ILE A 99 -5.21 -5.44 -13.18
CA ILE A 99 -4.69 -5.66 -11.83
C ILE A 99 -3.57 -4.67 -11.52
N LYS A 100 -2.60 -4.51 -12.43
CA LYS A 100 -1.52 -3.53 -12.24
C LYS A 100 -2.05 -2.11 -12.02
N LYS A 101 -3.00 -1.65 -12.84
CA LYS A 101 -3.60 -0.32 -12.68
C LYS A 101 -4.23 -0.14 -11.30
N LEU A 102 -4.97 -1.14 -10.82
CA LEU A 102 -5.60 -1.10 -9.50
C LEU A 102 -4.54 -1.11 -8.37
N VAL A 103 -3.49 -1.91 -8.50
CA VAL A 103 -2.37 -1.93 -7.55
C VAL A 103 -1.70 -0.54 -7.49
N TYR A 104 -1.55 0.13 -8.63
CA TYR A 104 -0.93 1.45 -8.68
C TYR A 104 -1.78 2.52 -8.00
N VAL A 105 -3.10 2.47 -8.19
CA VAL A 105 -4.04 3.35 -7.47
C VAL A 105 -3.96 3.12 -5.96
N TYR A 106 -3.90 1.86 -5.53
CA TYR A 106 -3.75 1.50 -4.12
C TYR A 106 -2.44 2.05 -3.53
N LEU A 107 -1.31 1.85 -4.22
CA LEU A 107 -0.01 2.33 -3.78
C LEU A 107 0.05 3.86 -3.65
N MET A 108 -0.59 4.61 -4.56
CA MET A 108 -0.65 6.07 -4.44
C MET A 108 -1.35 6.54 -3.17
N ARG A 109 -2.21 5.71 -2.56
CA ARG A 109 -2.90 6.05 -1.31
C ARG A 109 -2.10 5.68 -0.06
N TYR A 110 -1.53 4.48 -0.02
CA TYR A 110 -0.95 3.91 1.21
C TYR A 110 0.58 3.91 1.27
N ALA A 111 1.29 4.24 0.18
CA ALA A 111 2.76 4.17 0.18
C ALA A 111 3.42 5.18 1.12
N GLU A 112 2.75 6.31 1.43
CA GLU A 112 3.26 7.31 2.37
C GLU A 112 3.20 6.79 3.83
N GLU A 113 2.14 6.04 4.16
CA GLU A 113 1.91 5.46 5.49
C GLU A 113 2.76 4.20 5.73
N GLN A 114 2.96 3.37 4.70
CA GLN A 114 3.72 2.10 4.80
C GLN A 114 4.93 2.07 3.86
N GLN A 115 5.91 2.92 4.14
CA GLN A 115 7.08 3.13 3.29
C GLN A 115 7.92 1.85 3.11
N ASP A 116 8.18 1.10 4.18
CA ASP A 116 9.02 -0.11 4.14
C ASP A 116 8.45 -1.19 3.22
N LEU A 117 7.12 -1.39 3.28
CA LEU A 117 6.45 -2.34 2.40
C LEU A 117 6.33 -1.81 0.96
N ALA A 118 6.24 -0.49 0.78
CA ALA A 118 6.24 0.13 -0.55
C ALA A 118 7.57 -0.06 -1.28
N LEU A 119 8.70 -0.17 -0.57
CA LEU A 119 10.02 -0.44 -1.17
C LEU A 119 10.04 -1.70 -2.05
N LEU A 120 9.26 -2.74 -1.69
CA LEU A 120 9.13 -3.96 -2.51
C LEU A 120 8.50 -3.65 -3.88
N SER A 121 7.57 -2.71 -3.94
CA SER A 121 6.96 -2.27 -5.21
C SER A 121 7.93 -1.42 -6.03
N ILE A 122 8.76 -0.60 -5.37
CA ILE A 122 9.77 0.23 -6.02
C ILE A 122 10.78 -0.60 -6.81
N ALA A 123 11.25 -1.72 -6.24
CA ALA A 123 12.12 -2.66 -6.96
C ALA A 123 11.47 -3.21 -8.25
N THR A 124 10.14 -3.39 -8.25
CA THR A 124 9.40 -3.79 -9.45
C THR A 124 9.33 -2.65 -10.47
N PHE A 125 9.09 -1.41 -10.03
CA PHE A 125 9.09 -0.26 -10.94
C PHE A 125 10.45 -0.01 -11.56
N GLN A 126 11.53 -0.13 -10.80
CA GLN A 126 12.90 -0.05 -11.33
C GLN A 126 13.14 -1.08 -12.44
N ARG A 127 12.62 -2.31 -12.27
CA ARG A 127 12.68 -3.32 -13.32
C ARG A 127 11.85 -2.93 -14.54
N GLY A 128 10.66 -2.37 -14.31
CA GLY A 128 9.78 -1.84 -15.35
C GLY A 128 10.38 -0.69 -16.17
N LEU A 129 11.26 0.12 -15.59
CA LEU A 129 12.01 1.17 -16.31
C LEU A 129 12.98 0.61 -17.35
N LYS A 130 13.37 -0.66 -17.23
CA LYS A 130 14.30 -1.34 -18.16
C LYS A 130 13.58 -2.29 -19.12
N ASP A 131 12.25 -2.27 -19.13
CA ASP A 131 11.44 -3.13 -19.99
C ASP A 131 11.60 -2.74 -21.47
N PRO A 132 11.65 -3.69 -22.42
CA PRO A 132 11.72 -3.36 -23.86
C PRO A 132 10.53 -2.53 -24.34
N ASN A 133 9.36 -2.64 -23.70
CA ASN A 133 8.17 -1.90 -24.06
C ASN A 133 8.16 -0.47 -23.46
N GLN A 134 8.15 0.54 -24.33
CA GLN A 134 8.09 1.95 -23.96
C GLN A 134 6.90 2.32 -23.06
N LEU A 135 5.74 1.64 -23.21
CA LEU A 135 4.55 1.92 -22.41
C LEU A 135 4.73 1.43 -20.98
N ILE A 136 5.45 0.32 -20.78
CA ILE A 136 5.77 -0.21 -19.45
C ILE A 136 6.80 0.71 -18.79
N ARG A 137 7.86 1.11 -19.50
CA ARG A 137 8.84 2.08 -18.98
C ARG A 137 8.20 3.40 -18.55
N ALA A 138 7.38 4.00 -19.41
CA ALA A 138 6.68 5.24 -19.09
C ALA A 138 5.70 5.07 -17.91
N SER A 139 4.96 3.97 -17.86
CA SER A 139 4.03 3.70 -16.75
C SER A 139 4.78 3.54 -15.43
N ALA A 140 5.89 2.80 -15.42
CA ALA A 140 6.74 2.63 -14.25
C ALA A 140 7.28 3.98 -13.75
N LEU A 141 7.77 4.84 -14.67
CA LEU A 141 8.25 6.17 -14.31
C LEU A 141 7.14 7.06 -13.72
N ARG A 142 5.92 6.98 -14.26
CA ARG A 142 4.77 7.74 -13.72
C ARG A 142 4.42 7.33 -12.30
N VAL A 143 4.44 6.02 -12.02
CA VAL A 143 4.11 5.51 -10.68
C VAL A 143 5.23 5.84 -9.71
N LEU A 144 6.48 5.55 -10.08
CA LEU A 144 7.65 5.85 -9.28
C LEU A 144 7.71 7.33 -8.89
N SER A 145 7.43 8.23 -9.84
CA SER A 145 7.38 9.67 -9.59
C SER A 145 6.15 10.18 -8.83
N SER A 146 5.13 9.34 -8.64
CA SER A 146 3.94 9.71 -7.86
C SER A 146 4.01 9.24 -6.40
N ILE A 147 4.98 8.39 -6.06
CA ILE A 147 5.23 7.95 -4.68
C ILE A 147 6.07 9.02 -3.99
N ARG A 148 5.56 9.61 -2.91
CA ARG A 148 6.21 10.71 -2.19
C ARG A 148 6.97 10.21 -0.96
N VAL A 149 7.91 9.29 -1.18
CA VAL A 149 8.76 8.73 -0.11
C VAL A 149 10.16 9.36 -0.20
N PRO A 150 10.61 10.15 0.78
CA PRO A 150 11.91 10.84 0.71
C PRO A 150 13.09 9.90 0.44
N THR A 151 13.05 8.68 0.99
CA THR A 151 14.10 7.66 0.82
C THR A 151 14.34 7.26 -0.64
N ILE A 152 13.39 7.49 -1.56
CA ILE A 152 13.54 7.13 -2.98
C ILE A 152 14.00 8.28 -3.87
N VAL A 153 14.28 9.47 -3.33
CA VAL A 153 14.71 10.65 -4.10
C VAL A 153 15.89 10.33 -5.02
N SER A 154 16.95 9.70 -4.49
CA SER A 154 18.14 9.32 -5.28
C SER A 154 17.82 8.32 -6.39
N ILE A 155 16.92 7.36 -6.13
CA ILE A 155 16.46 6.38 -7.12
C ILE A 155 15.66 7.08 -8.24
N MET A 156 14.79 8.00 -7.87
CA MET A 156 13.96 8.75 -8.81
C MET A 156 14.80 9.68 -9.69
N MET A 157 15.83 10.32 -9.12
CA MET A 157 16.78 11.14 -9.87
C MET A 157 17.48 10.31 -10.96
N LEU A 158 18.01 9.13 -10.60
CA LEU A 158 18.64 8.24 -11.57
C LEU A 158 17.65 7.79 -12.66
N ALA A 159 16.44 7.40 -12.26
CA ALA A 159 15.38 6.98 -13.19
C ALA A 159 15.00 8.07 -14.19
N ILE A 160 14.89 9.33 -13.74
CA ILE A 160 14.59 10.47 -14.60
C ILE A 160 15.74 10.74 -15.56
N ARG A 161 16.99 10.67 -15.08
CA ARG A 161 18.18 10.87 -15.91
C ARG A 161 18.29 9.82 -17.02
N GLU A 162 18.04 8.55 -16.70
CA GLU A 162 17.99 7.48 -17.69
C GLU A 162 16.83 7.69 -18.67
N SER A 163 15.63 7.97 -18.17
CA SER A 163 14.41 8.14 -18.98
C SER A 163 14.46 9.38 -19.89
N ALA A 164 15.21 10.42 -19.51
CA ALA A 164 15.44 11.60 -20.34
C ALA A 164 16.32 11.28 -21.56
N ASN A 165 17.08 10.19 -21.51
CA ASN A 165 17.89 9.67 -22.61
C ASN A 165 17.24 8.48 -23.32
N ASP A 166 15.99 8.14 -23.00
CA ASP A 166 15.28 7.02 -23.62
C ASP A 166 15.12 7.24 -25.13
N MET A 167 15.13 6.17 -25.93
CA MET A 167 14.90 6.24 -27.38
C MET A 167 13.50 6.73 -27.73
N SER A 168 12.50 6.43 -26.90
CA SER A 168 11.11 6.80 -27.10
C SER A 168 10.83 8.25 -26.70
N PRO A 169 10.30 9.09 -27.62
CA PRO A 169 9.82 10.42 -27.28
C PRO A 169 8.72 10.41 -26.20
N TYR A 170 7.90 9.35 -26.13
CA TYR A 170 6.83 9.21 -25.13
C TYR A 170 7.38 9.05 -23.71
N VAL A 171 8.46 8.29 -23.55
CA VAL A 171 9.15 8.12 -22.26
C VAL A 171 9.85 9.42 -21.86
N ARG A 172 10.51 10.12 -22.80
CA ARG A 172 11.16 11.41 -22.53
C ARG A 172 10.17 12.50 -22.10
N LYS A 173 8.99 12.57 -22.73
CA LYS A 173 7.87 13.42 -22.28
C LYS A 173 7.43 13.08 -20.86
N THR A 174 7.40 11.79 -20.53
CA THR A 174 7.03 11.33 -19.19
C THR A 174 8.09 11.75 -18.15
N ALA A 175 9.37 11.69 -18.51
CA ALA A 175 10.47 12.16 -17.67
C ALA A 175 10.37 13.66 -17.37
N ALA A 176 10.01 14.48 -18.37
CA ALA A 176 9.77 15.91 -18.16
C ALA A 176 8.70 16.18 -17.08
N ASN A 177 7.60 15.42 -17.10
CA ASN A 177 6.54 15.54 -16.08
C ASN A 177 6.98 15.04 -14.69
N ALA A 178 7.90 14.08 -14.64
CA ALA A 178 8.43 13.56 -13.38
C ALA A 178 9.37 14.55 -12.69
N ILE A 179 10.07 15.40 -13.44
CA ILE A 179 10.98 16.44 -12.89
C ILE A 179 10.23 17.37 -11.92
N ALA A 180 9.03 17.84 -12.30
CA ALA A 180 8.23 18.72 -11.45
C ALA A 180 7.85 18.06 -10.12
N LYS A 181 7.59 16.75 -10.13
CA LYS A 181 7.25 15.99 -8.92
C LYS A 181 8.46 15.76 -8.02
N LEU A 182 9.64 15.50 -8.61
CA LEU A 182 10.89 15.36 -7.86
C LEU A 182 11.30 16.68 -7.20
N TYR A 183 11.21 17.81 -7.92
CA TYR A 183 11.47 19.13 -7.34
C TYR A 183 10.54 19.46 -6.16
N ALA A 184 9.26 19.05 -6.25
CA ALA A 184 8.31 19.24 -5.16
C ALA A 184 8.59 18.35 -3.93
N LEU A 185 9.37 17.27 -4.09
CA LEU A 185 9.78 16.38 -3.01
C LEU A 185 11.11 16.84 -2.38
N ASP A 186 12.05 17.27 -3.22
CA ASP A 186 13.35 17.76 -2.81
C ASP A 186 13.77 18.97 -3.68
N PRO A 187 13.58 20.20 -3.15
CA PRO A 187 13.96 21.43 -3.85
C PRO A 187 15.48 21.62 -4.01
N GLU A 188 16.32 20.90 -3.25
CA GLU A 188 17.78 21.06 -3.31
C GLU A 188 18.35 20.54 -4.65
N LEU A 189 17.64 19.63 -5.32
CA LEU A 189 18.03 19.07 -6.61
C LEU A 189 17.78 20.01 -7.80
N LYS A 190 17.35 21.25 -7.55
CA LYS A 190 16.95 22.22 -8.59
C LYS A 190 17.96 22.32 -9.73
N ASP A 191 19.24 22.49 -9.41
CA ASP A 191 20.27 22.76 -10.44
C ASP A 191 20.47 21.54 -11.35
N GLU A 192 20.46 20.33 -10.79
CA GLU A 192 20.52 19.10 -11.59
C GLU A 192 19.29 18.91 -12.47
N LEU A 193 18.11 19.23 -11.95
CA LEU A 193 16.85 19.15 -12.68
C LEU A 193 16.78 20.15 -13.83
N ILE A 194 17.33 21.36 -13.64
CA ILE A 194 17.43 22.38 -14.68
C ILE A 194 18.27 21.88 -15.87
N VAL A 195 19.38 21.19 -15.61
CA VAL A 195 20.21 20.62 -16.67
C VAL A 195 19.42 19.61 -17.52
N ILE A 196 18.66 18.73 -16.86
CA ILE A 196 17.89 17.69 -17.54
C ILE A 196 16.71 18.28 -18.31
N ILE A 197 15.93 19.18 -17.70
CA ILE A 197 14.78 19.79 -18.38
C ILE A 197 15.23 20.64 -19.57
N THR A 198 16.36 21.36 -19.47
CA THR A 198 16.91 22.13 -20.59
C THR A 198 17.25 21.24 -21.77
N LYS A 199 17.86 20.07 -21.49
CA LYS A 199 18.11 19.06 -22.51
C LYS A 199 16.82 18.54 -23.14
N LEU A 200 15.79 18.26 -22.34
CA LEU A 200 14.49 17.79 -22.84
C LEU A 200 13.77 18.85 -23.67
N LEU A 201 13.86 20.14 -23.29
CA LEU A 201 13.27 21.25 -24.04
C LEU A 201 13.95 21.48 -25.40
N ALA A 202 15.26 21.19 -25.50
CA ALA A 202 15.97 21.22 -26.77
C ALA A 202 15.54 20.08 -27.73
N ASP A 203 14.87 19.04 -27.23
CA ASP A 203 14.40 17.93 -28.04
C ASP A 203 13.10 18.26 -28.80
N LYS A 204 13.24 18.56 -30.09
CA LYS A 204 12.14 18.86 -31.02
C LYS A 204 11.09 17.74 -31.13
N THR A 205 11.42 16.50 -30.77
CA THR A 205 10.48 15.38 -30.84
C THR A 205 9.45 15.40 -29.71
N ILE A 206 9.76 15.99 -28.55
CA ILE A 206 8.84 16.09 -27.41
C ILE A 206 7.73 17.11 -27.71
N VAL A 207 8.10 18.25 -28.30
CA VAL A 207 7.18 19.33 -28.68
C VAL A 207 6.14 18.86 -29.71
N ARG A 208 6.55 18.04 -30.69
CA ARG A 208 5.63 17.49 -31.70
C ARG A 208 4.59 16.49 -31.17
N ILE A 209 4.83 15.86 -30.02
CA ILE A 209 3.83 14.95 -29.41
C ILE A 209 2.67 15.76 -28.83
N GLU A 210 2.92 16.96 -28.31
CA GLU A 210 1.87 17.87 -27.84
C GLU A 210 0.99 18.31 -29.02
N GLU A 211 1.59 18.71 -30.14
CA GLU A 211 0.86 19.04 -31.38
C GLU A 211 0.03 17.85 -31.87
N LYS A 212 0.62 16.65 -32.00
CA LYS A 212 -0.12 15.47 -32.48
C LYS A 212 -1.27 15.05 -31.56
N LYS A 213 -1.12 15.18 -30.24
CA LYS A 213 -2.21 14.89 -29.29
C LYS A 213 -3.33 15.93 -29.37
N MET A 214 -3.04 17.15 -29.83
CA MET A 214 -4.02 18.21 -30.07
C MET A 214 -4.76 18.02 -31.43
N ILE A 215 -4.20 17.24 -32.37
CA ILE A 215 -4.76 17.03 -33.72
C ILE A 215 -5.55 15.71 -33.84
N GLY A 216 -5.57 14.85 -32.81
CA GLY A 216 -6.55 13.76 -32.72
C GLY A 216 -6.46 12.67 -33.80
N ILE A 217 -5.35 11.92 -33.81
CA ILE A 217 -5.27 10.53 -34.32
C ILE A 217 -4.43 9.71 -33.34
#